data_AF-A0A7K1SQY3-F1
#
_entry.id   AF-A0A7K1SQY3-F1
#
_cell.length_a   1.000
_cell.length_b   1.000
_cell.length_c   1.000
_cell.angle_alpha   90.00
_cell.angle_beta   90.00
_cell.angle_gamma   90.00
#
_symmetry.space_group_name_H-M   'P 1'
#
loop_
_entity.id
_entity.type
_entity.pdbx_description
1 polymer ?
#
loop_
_entity_poly.entity_id
_entity_poly.type
_entity_poly.pdbx_seq_one_letter_code
_entity_poly.pdbx_strand_id
1 'polypeptide(L)'
;MNEKLNHQLASELSAFKGLAPTTSAADITEAYNRILNIVQSLMLTDEDPDSHARAWSLLRDDIYKYLSEVQEGKMSAIDELKYKMDQVGQLLSIT
;
A
#
# COMPACT_ATOMS: atom_id res chain seq x y z
N MET A 1 1.63 14.70 -14.09
CA MET A 1 1.57 14.64 -12.61
C MET A 1 1.17 13.24 -12.15
N ASN A 2 0.18 12.64 -12.79
CA ASN A 2 -0.24 11.25 -12.57
C ASN A 2 0.87 10.22 -12.85
N GLU A 3 1.58 10.31 -13.98
CA GLU A 3 2.71 9.40 -14.29
C GLU A 3 3.81 9.40 -13.23
N LYS A 4 4.10 10.56 -12.63
CA LYS A 4 5.08 10.67 -11.54
C LYS A 4 4.57 9.97 -10.28
N LEU A 5 3.30 10.15 -9.93
CA LEU A 5 2.68 9.48 -8.79
C LEU A 5 2.60 7.96 -9.01
N ASN A 6 2.27 7.51 -10.23
CA ASN A 6 2.25 6.09 -10.59
C ASN A 6 3.64 5.46 -10.48
N HIS A 7 4.69 6.13 -10.97
CA HIS A 7 6.07 5.67 -10.81
C HIS A 7 6.51 5.64 -9.34
N GLN A 8 6.15 6.65 -8.55
CA GLN A 8 6.42 6.66 -7.12
C GLN A 8 5.70 5.51 -6.41
N LEU A 9 4.44 5.27 -6.74
CA LEU A 9 3.65 4.19 -6.18
C LEU A 9 4.24 2.82 -6.54
N ALA A 10 4.62 2.60 -7.80
CA ALA A 10 5.31 1.38 -8.22
C ALA A 10 6.57 1.11 -7.39
N SER A 11 7.39 2.15 -7.19
CA SER A 11 8.61 2.06 -6.38
C SER A 11 8.31 1.72 -4.92
N GLU A 12 7.33 2.38 -4.30
CA GLU A 12 6.96 2.13 -2.90
C GLU A 12 6.34 0.74 -2.72
N LEU A 13 5.49 0.27 -3.65
CA LEU A 13 4.92 -1.07 -3.63
C LEU A 13 6.01 -2.15 -3.76
N SER A 14 6.98 -1.95 -4.66
CA SER A 14 8.11 -2.86 -4.81
C SER A 14 9.00 -2.87 -3.55
N ALA A 15 9.24 -1.71 -2.95
CA ALA A 15 10.00 -1.60 -1.71
C ALA A 15 9.28 -2.30 -0.54
N PHE A 16 7.95 -2.15 -0.46
CA PHE A 16 7.11 -2.78 0.56
C PHE A 16 7.13 -4.31 0.44
N LYS A 17 7.05 -4.84 -0.77
CA LYS A 17 7.15 -6.27 -1.06
C LYS A 17 8.51 -6.85 -0.60
N GLY A 18 9.58 -6.06 -0.80
CA GLY A 18 10.95 -6.40 -0.42
C GLY A 18 11.29 -6.26 1.06
N LEU A 19 10.37 -5.83 1.93
CA LEU A 19 10.64 -5.67 3.36
C LEU A 19 11.09 -7.00 3.98
N ALA A 20 12.13 -6.95 4.80
CA ALA A 20 12.67 -8.12 5.48
C ALA A 20 11.70 -8.59 6.58
N PRO A 21 11.68 -9.89 6.92
CA PRO A 21 10.88 -10.40 8.05
C PRO A 21 11.35 -9.83 9.40
N THR A 22 12.57 -9.30 9.47
CA THR A 22 13.12 -8.62 10.66
C THR A 22 12.82 -7.12 10.68
N THR A 23 12.11 -6.59 9.69
CA THR A 23 11.74 -5.17 9.64
C THR A 23 10.83 -4.84 10.82
N SER A 24 11.10 -3.71 11.49
CA SER A 24 10.31 -3.26 12.64
C SER A 24 8.89 -2.89 12.22
N ALA A 25 7.92 -3.05 13.13
CA ALA A 25 6.54 -2.61 12.89
C ALA A 25 6.45 -1.10 12.56
N ALA A 26 7.34 -0.28 13.12
CA ALA A 26 7.43 1.15 12.82
C ALA A 26 7.81 1.40 11.35
N ASP A 27 8.83 0.71 10.84
CA ASP A 27 9.28 0.83 9.45
C ASP A 27 8.21 0.34 8.46
N ILE A 28 7.50 -0.75 8.81
CA ILE A 28 6.36 -1.27 8.02
C ILE A 28 5.23 -0.23 7.97
N THR A 29 4.92 0.38 9.11
CA THR A 29 3.90 1.44 9.22
C THR A 29 4.26 2.66 8.39
N GLU A 30 5.52 3.07 8.43
CA GLU A 30 6.00 4.20 7.64
C GLU A 30 5.89 3.91 6.13
N ALA A 31 6.29 2.72 5.69
CA ALA A 31 6.16 2.30 4.30
C ALA A 31 4.68 2.23 3.84
N TYR A 32 3.79 1.73 4.70
CA TYR A 32 2.34 1.75 4.43
C TYR A 32 1.82 3.20 4.28
N ASN A 33 2.22 4.11 5.17
CA ASN A 33 1.78 5.50 5.12
C ASN A 33 2.27 6.23 3.87
N ARG A 34 3.48 5.91 3.37
CA ARG A 34 3.97 6.44 2.09
C ARG A 34 3.05 6.05 0.93
N ILE A 35 2.68 4.77 0.85
CA ILE A 35 1.75 4.25 -0.17
C ILE A 35 0.38 4.91 -0.05
N LEU A 36 -0.16 5.00 1.17
CA LEU A 36 -1.45 5.63 1.44
C LEU A 36 -1.50 7.08 0.94
N ASN A 37 -0.46 7.87 1.23
CA ASN A 37 -0.38 9.28 0.80
C ASN A 37 -0.33 9.42 -0.73
N ILE A 38 0.34 8.50 -1.43
CA ILE A 38 0.41 8.53 -2.89
C ILE A 38 -0.95 8.18 -3.49
N VAL A 39 -1.62 7.12 -3.01
CA VAL A 39 -2.97 6.75 -3.48
C VAL A 39 -3.98 7.86 -3.18
N GLN A 40 -3.87 8.53 -2.04
CA GLN A 40 -4.70 9.70 -1.74
C GLN A 40 -4.48 10.84 -2.74
N SER A 41 -3.23 11.04 -3.17
CA SER A 41 -2.91 12.05 -4.18
C SER A 41 -3.43 11.67 -5.56
N LEU A 42 -3.43 10.37 -5.91
CA LEU A 42 -4.01 9.85 -7.15
C LEU A 42 -5.53 10.02 -7.19
N MET A 43 -6.24 9.86 -6.07
CA MET A 43 -7.68 10.15 -6.01
C MET A 43 -8.04 11.59 -6.41
N LEU A 44 -7.10 12.54 -6.30
CA LEU A 44 -7.32 13.94 -6.66
C LEU A 44 -7.13 14.24 -8.16
N THR A 45 -6.66 13.28 -8.96
CA THR A 45 -6.32 13.49 -10.38
C THR A 45 -7.47 13.20 -11.37
N ASP A 46 -8.63 12.70 -10.90
CA ASP A 46 -9.87 12.39 -11.66
C ASP A 46 -9.72 11.45 -12.87
N GLU A 47 -8.54 10.87 -13.12
CA GLU A 47 -8.30 10.01 -14.29
C GLU A 47 -9.01 8.64 -14.22
N ASP A 48 -8.97 7.98 -13.05
CA ASP A 48 -9.65 6.69 -12.84
C ASP A 48 -10.26 6.59 -11.42
N PRO A 49 -11.36 7.32 -11.16
CA PRO A 49 -11.91 7.46 -9.82
C PRO A 49 -12.42 6.13 -9.23
N ASP A 50 -12.87 5.17 -10.05
CA ASP A 50 -13.33 3.86 -9.57
C ASP A 50 -12.16 3.00 -9.08
N SER A 51 -11.09 2.86 -9.86
CA SER A 51 -9.91 2.10 -9.43
C SER A 51 -9.22 2.77 -8.23
N HIS A 52 -9.11 4.10 -8.24
CA HIS A 52 -8.57 4.85 -7.09
C HIS A 52 -9.42 4.64 -5.82
N ALA A 53 -10.75 4.68 -5.92
CA ALA A 53 -11.63 4.45 -4.77
C ALA A 53 -11.54 3.01 -4.23
N ARG A 54 -11.44 2.02 -5.12
CA ARG A 54 -11.25 0.60 -4.73
C ARG A 54 -9.91 0.39 -4.04
N ALA A 55 -8.82 0.93 -4.60
CA ALA A 55 -7.50 0.87 -3.99
C ALA A 55 -7.47 1.56 -2.63
N TRP A 56 -8.15 2.70 -2.49
CA TRP A 56 -8.28 3.41 -1.23
C TRP A 56 -9.05 2.64 -0.16
N SER A 57 -10.18 2.02 -0.52
CA SER A 57 -10.93 1.17 0.42
C SER A 57 -10.11 -0.04 0.85
N LEU A 58 -9.44 -0.71 -0.09
CA LEU A 58 -8.55 -1.83 0.23
C LEU A 58 -7.44 -1.43 1.23
N LEU A 59 -6.85 -0.25 1.05
CA LEU A 59 -5.83 0.28 1.96
C LEU A 59 -6.40 0.52 3.37
N ARG A 60 -7.52 1.24 3.45
CA ARG A 60 -8.08 1.69 4.73
C ARG A 60 -8.78 0.60 5.55
N ASP A 61 -9.36 -0.39 4.89
CA ASP A 61 -10.15 -1.42 5.55
C ASP A 61 -9.31 -2.69 5.74
N ASP A 62 -8.99 -3.39 4.65
CA ASP A 62 -8.28 -4.66 4.69
C ASP A 62 -6.81 -4.52 5.11
N ILE A 63 -6.03 -3.68 4.41
CA ILE A 63 -4.58 -3.58 4.64
C ILE A 63 -4.29 -2.99 6.02
N TYR A 64 -5.08 -2.01 6.46
CA TYR A 64 -4.96 -1.43 7.79
C TYR A 64 -5.20 -2.44 8.92
N LYS A 65 -6.10 -3.42 8.73
CA LYS A 65 -6.30 -4.51 9.68
C LYS A 65 -5.02 -5.32 9.87
N TYR A 66 -4.40 -5.78 8.78
CA TYR A 66 -3.16 -6.56 8.87
C TYR A 66 -1.99 -5.73 9.40
N LEU A 67 -1.94 -4.43 9.08
CA LEU A 67 -0.95 -3.52 9.64
C LEU A 67 -1.10 -3.43 11.16
N SER A 68 -2.34 -3.30 11.65
CA SER A 68 -2.64 -3.28 13.08
C SER A 68 -2.18 -4.58 13.76
N GLU A 69 -2.42 -5.73 13.13
CA GLU A 69 -1.95 -7.03 13.64
C GLU A 69 -0.41 -7.09 13.74
N VAL A 70 0.30 -6.57 12.73
CA VAL A 70 1.77 -6.46 12.75
C VAL A 70 2.24 -5.53 13.89
N GLN A 71 1.56 -4.40 14.10
CA GLN A 71 1.85 -3.46 15.20
C GLN A 71 1.61 -4.08 16.59
N GLU A 72 0.65 -4.99 16.71
CA GLU A 72 0.41 -5.79 17.92
C GLU A 72 1.44 -6.92 18.12
N GLY A 73 2.40 -7.08 17.20
CA GLY A 73 3.43 -8.11 17.26
C GLY A 73 3.07 -9.43 16.57
N LYS A 74 1.93 -9.52 15.88
CA LYS A 74 1.55 -10.68 15.07
C LYS A 74 2.23 -10.63 13.71
N MET A 75 3.55 -10.85 13.70
CA MET A 75 4.37 -10.77 12.48
C MET A 75 3.94 -11.75 11.38
N SER A 76 3.18 -12.81 11.69
CA SER A 76 2.58 -13.70 10.68
C SER A 76 1.58 -12.98 9.75
N ALA A 77 1.07 -11.81 10.12
CA ALA A 77 0.21 -10.98 9.27
C ALA A 77 0.99 -10.24 8.16
N ILE A 78 2.33 -10.24 8.18
CA ILE A 78 3.13 -9.49 7.19
C ILE A 78 3.00 -10.05 5.77
N ASP A 79 2.85 -11.37 5.62
CA ASP A 79 2.66 -12.00 4.31
C ASP A 79 1.33 -11.60 3.69
N GLU A 80 0.25 -11.62 4.48
CA GLU A 80 -1.08 -11.15 4.07
C GLU A 80 -1.07 -9.66 3.75
N LEU A 81 -0.38 -8.85 4.58
CA LEU A 81 -0.21 -7.42 4.36
C LEU A 81 0.47 -7.15 3.00
N LYS A 82 1.55 -7.86 2.70
CA LYS A 82 2.27 -7.76 1.42
C LYS A 82 1.41 -8.21 0.25
N TYR A 83 0.68 -9.31 0.40
CA TYR A 83 -0.23 -9.81 -0.64
C TYR A 83 -1.32 -8.79 -0.97
N LYS A 84 -1.99 -8.24 0.04
CA LYS A 84 -3.01 -7.20 -0.15
C LYS A 84 -2.42 -5.93 -0.75
N MET A 85 -1.18 -5.58 -0.38
CA MET A 85 -0.47 -4.44 -0.97
C MET A 85 -0.18 -4.65 -2.46
N ASP A 86 0.15 -5.87 -2.90
CA ASP A 86 0.29 -6.22 -4.32
C ASP A 86 -1.04 -6.02 -5.09
N GLN A 87 -2.17 -6.35 -4.47
CA GLN A 87 -3.50 -6.10 -5.06
C GLN A 87 -3.80 -4.62 -5.30
N VAL A 88 -3.22 -3.70 -4.51
CA VAL A 88 -3.32 -2.24 -4.76
C VAL A 88 -2.65 -1.89 -6.09
N GLY A 89 -1.46 -2.44 -6.36
CA GLY A 89 -0.78 -2.25 -7.64
C GLY A 89 -1.61 -2.78 -8.81
N GLN A 90 -2.18 -3.98 -8.67
CA GLN A 90 -3.04 -4.58 -9.68
C GLN A 90 -4.30 -3.75 -9.97
N LEU A 91 -4.98 -3.24 -8.93
CA LEU A 91 -6.18 -2.40 -9.07
C LEU A 91 -5.86 -1.11 -9.83
N LEU A 92 -4.69 -0.54 -9.57
CA LEU A 92 -4.26 0.72 -10.18
C LEU A 92 -3.56 0.53 -11.52
N SER A 93 -3.46 -0.71 -12.01
CA SER A 93 -2.71 -1.06 -13.22
C SER A 93 -1.24 -0.61 -13.17
N ILE A 94 -0.65 -0.65 -11.97
CA ILE A 94 0.74 -0.28 -11.69
C ILE A 94 1.51 -1.58 -11.45
N THR A 95 2.41 -1.92 -12.38
CA THR A 95 3.23 -3.14 -12.37
C THR A 95 4.70 -2.82 -12.21
#